data_AF-A0A813DXV7-F1
#
_entry.id   AF-A0A813DXV7-F1
#
_cell.length_a   1.000
_cell.length_b   1.000
_cell.length_c   1.000
_cell.angle_alpha   90.00
_cell.angle_beta   90.00
_cell.angle_gamma   90.00
#
_symmetry.space_group_name_H-M   'P 1'
#
loop_
_entity.id
_entity.type
_entity.pdbx_description
1 polymer ?
#
loop_
_entity_poly.entity_id
_entity_poly.type
_entity_poly.pdbx_seq_one_letter_code
_entity_poly.pdbx_strand_id
1 'polypeptide(L)'
;LKAKPELNGQSVTIQERDPGTGRWRCKVAPFGEEIKVKADNLGKPADEGEGSKDGKWLRRGVLAVVTGDSPLADQIVRVVTLDEGSGGKCRCVVRASGEQVTVSRSELRPMAGAAAAAEE
;
A
#
# COMPACT_ATOMS: atom_id res chain seq x y z
N LEU A 1 2.73 -22.46 27.96
CA LEU A 1 2.73 -21.23 27.14
C LEU A 1 1.48 -20.44 27.53
N LYS A 2 1.62 -19.32 28.24
CA LYS A 2 0.48 -18.49 28.62
C LYS A 2 0.11 -17.66 27.38
N ALA A 3 -1.07 -17.85 26.82
CA ALA A 3 -1.55 -17.00 25.74
C ALA A 3 -1.67 -15.57 26.30
N LYS A 4 -1.04 -14.59 25.62
CA LYS A 4 -1.16 -13.16 25.91
C LYS A 4 -2.16 -12.57 24.91
N PRO A 5 -3.48 -12.63 25.16
CA PRO A 5 -4.48 -12.10 24.24
C PRO A 5 -4.35 -10.59 24.03
N GLU A 6 -3.71 -9.88 24.97
CA GLU A 6 -3.39 -8.45 24.89
C GLU A 6 -2.51 -8.05 23.69
N LEU A 7 -1.78 -9.00 23.10
CA LEU A 7 -0.90 -8.76 21.95
C LEU A 7 -1.61 -9.02 20.60
N ASN A 8 -2.82 -9.57 20.60
CA ASN A 8 -3.57 -9.83 19.38
C ASN A 8 -4.02 -8.51 18.73
N GLY A 9 -3.69 -8.33 17.45
CA GLY A 9 -4.03 -7.12 16.70
C GLY A 9 -3.01 -5.98 16.85
N GLN A 10 -1.91 -6.17 17.59
CA GLN A 10 -0.82 -5.18 17.64
C GLN A 10 0.15 -5.31 16.47
N SER A 11 0.64 -4.16 16.00
CA SER A 11 1.70 -4.08 15.00
C SER A 11 3.06 -4.40 15.63
N VAL A 12 3.82 -5.26 14.97
CA VAL A 12 5.15 -5.67 15.42
C VAL A 12 6.17 -5.56 14.28
N THR A 13 7.39 -5.17 14.61
CA THR A 13 8.53 -5.16 13.68
C THR A 13 9.28 -6.47 13.79
N ILE A 14 9.36 -7.24 12.71
CA ILE A 14 10.11 -8.50 12.67
C ILE A 14 11.61 -8.19 12.66
N GLN A 15 12.38 -8.78 13.58
CA GLN A 15 13.84 -8.63 13.62
C GLN A 15 14.54 -9.85 13.04
N GLU A 16 14.49 -10.99 13.74
CA GLU A 16 15.27 -12.18 13.36
C GLU A 16 14.51 -13.45 13.69
N ARG A 17 14.71 -14.49 12.88
CA ARG A 17 14.18 -15.83 13.14
C ARG A 17 15.14 -16.60 14.03
N ASP A 18 14.64 -17.06 15.18
CA ASP A 18 15.41 -17.85 16.14
C ASP A 18 15.53 -19.32 15.64
N PRO A 19 16.72 -19.77 15.20
CA PRO A 19 16.86 -21.08 14.54
C PRO A 19 16.70 -22.27 15.50
N GLY A 20 16.90 -22.05 16.81
CA GLY A 20 16.73 -23.10 17.83
C GLY A 20 15.28 -23.39 18.18
N THR A 21 14.38 -22.42 18.01
CA THR A 21 12.96 -22.56 18.38
C THR A 21 11.99 -22.44 17.21
N GLY A 22 12.47 -21.99 16.04
CA GLY A 22 11.66 -21.72 14.85
C GLY A 22 10.71 -20.54 15.03
N ARG A 23 10.89 -19.71 16.06
CA ARG A 23 10.04 -18.56 16.38
C ARG A 23 10.66 -17.26 15.88
N TRP A 24 9.83 -16.31 15.50
CA TRP A 24 10.25 -14.98 15.12
C TRP A 24 10.42 -14.10 16.35
N ARG A 25 11.55 -13.38 16.43
CA ARG A 25 11.73 -12.26 17.34
C ARG A 25 11.12 -11.03 16.71
N CYS A 26 10.12 -10.46 17.37
CA CYS A 26 9.39 -9.30 16.92
C CYS A 26 9.41 -8.24 18.02
N LYS A 27 9.47 -6.97 17.63
CA LYS A 27 9.43 -5.83 18.54
C LYS A 27 8.07 -5.15 18.43
N VAL A 28 7.28 -5.13 19.49
CA VAL A 28 5.93 -4.54 19.52
C VAL A 28 6.03 -3.03 19.54
N ALA A 29 5.34 -2.35 18.61
CA ALA A 29 5.26 -0.89 18.61
C ALA A 29 4.09 -0.39 19.49
N PRO A 30 4.20 0.78 20.16
CA PRO A 30 5.32 1.73 20.16
C PRO A 30 6.35 1.50 21.27
N PHE A 31 6.04 0.67 22.27
CA PHE A 31 6.86 0.54 23.49
C PHE A 31 8.15 -0.24 23.29
N GLY A 32 8.26 -1.00 22.20
CA GLY A 32 9.47 -1.73 21.86
C GLY A 32 9.68 -3.03 22.63
N GLU A 33 8.62 -3.62 23.20
CA GLU A 33 8.71 -4.91 23.87
C GLU A 33 9.08 -6.01 22.87
N GLU A 34 10.13 -6.79 23.16
CA GLU A 34 10.54 -7.92 22.34
C GLU A 34 9.75 -9.17 22.69
N ILE A 35 9.04 -9.71 21.71
CA ILE A 35 8.24 -10.92 21.84
C ILE A 35 8.73 -12.00 20.88
N LYS A 36 8.59 -13.26 21.29
CA LYS A 36 8.88 -14.43 20.44
C LYS A 36 7.58 -15.10 20.02
N VAL A 37 7.20 -14.97 18.75
CA VAL A 37 5.94 -15.49 18.22
C VAL A 37 6.17 -16.52 17.12
N LYS A 38 5.24 -17.47 16.96
CA LYS A 38 5.28 -18.39 15.81
C LYS A 38 4.83 -17.65 14.54
N ALA A 39 5.28 -18.12 13.38
CA ALA A 39 4.83 -17.60 12.10
C ALA A 39 3.29 -17.60 11.96
N ASP A 40 2.61 -18.65 12.46
CA ASP A 40 1.14 -18.74 12.46
C ASP A 40 0.43 -17.67 13.31
N ASN A 41 1.14 -17.04 14.25
CA ASN A 41 0.57 -15.97 15.08
C ASN A 41 0.90 -14.58 14.54
N LEU A 42 1.77 -14.50 13.53
CA LEU A 42 1.97 -13.28 12.77
C LEU A 42 0.85 -13.21 11.73
N GLY A 43 0.08 -12.13 11.77
CA GLY A 43 -0.69 -11.75 10.60
C GLY A 43 0.26 -11.60 9.39
N LYS A 44 -0.31 -11.61 8.19
CA LYS A 44 0.39 -11.09 7.01
C LYS A 44 1.08 -9.77 7.42
N PRO A 45 2.28 -9.45 6.91
CA PRO A 45 2.88 -8.15 7.20
C PRO A 45 1.77 -7.10 7.05
N ALA A 46 1.80 -6.07 7.88
CA ALA A 46 1.16 -4.82 7.53
C ALA A 46 1.89 -4.35 6.27
N ASP A 47 1.59 -5.02 5.16
CA ASP A 47 1.94 -4.71 3.81
C ASP A 47 1.33 -3.35 3.67
N GLU A 48 2.21 -2.35 3.67
CA GLU A 48 2.08 -1.14 2.88
C GLU A 48 0.97 -1.35 1.85
N GLY A 49 -0.24 -0.90 2.23
CA GLY A 49 -1.50 -1.50 1.81
C GLY A 49 -1.38 -2.19 0.48
N GLU A 50 -1.41 -3.54 0.49
CA GLU A 50 -1.51 -4.41 -0.68
C GLU A 50 -2.28 -3.62 -1.71
N GLY A 51 -1.52 -3.01 -2.63
CA GLY A 51 -2.03 -1.99 -3.52
C GLY A 51 -3.05 -2.72 -4.35
N SER A 52 -4.31 -2.64 -3.91
CA SER A 52 -5.37 -3.58 -4.23
C SER A 52 -5.21 -3.87 -5.71
N LYS A 53 -4.79 -5.09 -6.04
CA LYS A 53 -4.60 -5.50 -7.44
C LYS A 53 -5.92 -5.36 -8.20
N ASP A 54 -7.02 -5.25 -7.46
CA ASP A 54 -8.38 -4.95 -7.91
C ASP A 54 -8.58 -3.49 -8.32
N GLY A 55 -7.62 -2.59 -8.06
CA GLY A 55 -7.66 -1.16 -8.43
C GLY A 55 -8.85 -0.43 -7.88
N LYS A 56 -9.36 -0.94 -6.76
CA LYS A 56 -10.43 -0.35 -5.97
C LYS A 56 -10.07 1.06 -5.45
N TRP A 57 -8.78 1.38 -5.43
CA TRP A 57 -8.25 2.70 -5.06
C TRP A 57 -8.35 3.72 -6.20
N LEU A 58 -8.35 3.26 -7.46
CA LEU A 58 -8.30 4.12 -8.63
C LEU A 58 -9.72 4.57 -8.98
N ARG A 59 -10.08 5.77 -8.54
CA ARG A 59 -11.39 6.40 -8.76
C ARG A 59 -11.21 7.80 -9.34
N ARG A 60 -12.25 8.32 -10.01
CA ARG A 60 -12.26 9.70 -10.49
C ARG A 60 -11.95 10.65 -9.33
N GLY A 61 -11.01 11.57 -9.56
CA GLY A 61 -10.58 12.59 -8.61
C GLY A 61 -9.37 12.20 -7.76
N VAL A 62 -8.99 10.92 -7.71
CA VAL A 62 -7.81 10.47 -6.95
C VAL A 62 -6.52 10.97 -7.60
N LEU A 63 -5.57 11.31 -6.76
CA LEU A 63 -4.21 11.61 -7.16
C LEU A 63 -3.38 10.33 -7.15
N ALA A 64 -2.66 10.10 -8.24
CA ALA A 64 -1.77 8.97 -8.43
C ALA A 64 -0.41 9.50 -8.92
N VAL A 65 0.65 8.74 -8.65
CA VAL A 65 1.95 8.97 -9.29
C VAL A 65 2.10 7.99 -10.45
N VAL A 66 2.58 8.50 -11.58
CA VAL A 66 2.90 7.67 -12.74
C VAL A 66 4.25 7.00 -12.49
N THR A 67 4.27 5.69 -12.61
CA THR A 67 5.43 4.82 -12.40
C THR A 67 5.56 3.90 -13.62
N GLY A 68 6.78 3.69 -14.09
CA GLY A 68 7.04 2.86 -15.26
C GLY A 68 7.94 3.58 -16.26
N ASP A 69 7.92 3.11 -17.51
CA ASP A 69 8.78 3.63 -18.60
C ASP A 69 8.10 4.78 -19.39
N SER A 70 7.06 5.38 -18.81
CA SER A 70 6.37 6.50 -19.41
C SER A 70 7.24 7.77 -19.33
N PRO A 71 7.19 8.69 -20.31
CA PRO A 71 7.86 10.00 -20.20
C PRO A 71 7.34 10.86 -19.03
N LEU A 72 6.25 10.43 -18.41
CA LEU A 72 5.63 11.04 -17.25
C LEU A 72 5.98 10.32 -15.94
N ALA A 73 6.98 9.43 -15.94
CA ALA A 73 7.47 8.79 -14.72
C ALA A 73 7.76 9.85 -13.64
N ASP A 74 7.40 9.54 -12.40
CA ASP A 74 7.49 10.42 -11.23
C ASP A 74 6.58 11.67 -11.28
N GLN A 75 5.70 11.79 -12.28
CA GLN A 75 4.71 12.87 -12.32
C GLN A 75 3.45 12.52 -11.53
N ILE A 76 2.90 13.53 -10.85
CA ILE A 76 1.62 13.43 -10.14
C ILE A 76 0.49 13.72 -11.12
N VAL A 77 -0.46 12.81 -11.22
CA VAL A 77 -1.63 12.93 -12.09
C VAL A 77 -2.93 12.80 -11.29
N ARG A 78 -3.97 13.50 -11.71
CA ARG A 78 -5.33 13.37 -11.18
C ARG A 78 -6.18 12.56 -12.14
N VAL A 79 -6.78 11.47 -11.67
CA VAL A 79 -7.65 10.62 -12.48
C VAL A 79 -8.94 11.38 -12.83
N VAL A 80 -9.28 11.49 -14.11
CA VAL A 80 -10.50 12.14 -14.60
C VAL A 80 -11.51 11.13 -15.13
N THR A 81 -11.04 10.15 -15.89
CA THR A 81 -11.90 9.08 -16.43
C THR A 81 -11.18 7.74 -16.31
N LEU A 82 -11.95 6.72 -15.96
CA LEU A 82 -11.51 5.33 -15.90
C LEU A 82 -12.15 4.61 -17.07
N ASP A 83 -11.35 4.05 -17.96
CA ASP A 83 -11.85 3.13 -18.97
C ASP A 83 -11.83 1.72 -18.37
N GLU A 84 -13.01 1.24 -17.97
CA GLU A 84 -13.19 -0.12 -17.42
C GLU A 84 -13.18 -1.20 -18.51
N GLY A 85 -12.91 -0.82 -19.77
CA GLY A 85 -12.71 -1.77 -20.86
C GLY A 85 -11.48 -2.65 -20.62
N SER A 86 -11.35 -3.72 -21.40
CA SER A 86 -10.28 -4.73 -21.28
C SER A 86 -8.84 -4.17 -21.38
N GLY A 87 -8.67 -2.89 -21.71
CA GLY A 87 -7.37 -2.20 -21.77
C GLY A 87 -6.95 -1.46 -20.49
N GLY A 88 -7.84 -1.28 -19.49
CA GLY A 88 -7.48 -0.68 -18.19
C GLY A 88 -6.81 0.70 -18.28
N LYS A 89 -7.17 1.51 -19.29
CA LYS A 89 -6.56 2.82 -19.53
C LYS A 89 -7.28 3.89 -18.73
N CYS A 90 -6.53 4.81 -18.16
CA CYS A 90 -7.07 5.89 -17.34
C CYS A 90 -6.70 7.22 -17.97
N ARG A 91 -7.69 8.10 -18.15
CA ARG A 91 -7.43 9.49 -18.50
C ARG A 91 -7.16 10.26 -17.23
N CYS A 92 -6.00 10.87 -17.18
CA CYS A 92 -5.52 11.62 -16.03
C CYS A 92 -5.07 13.02 -16.49
N VAL A 93 -5.04 13.97 -15.55
CA VAL A 93 -4.49 15.32 -15.78
C VAL A 93 -3.20 15.45 -14.99
N VAL A 94 -2.11 15.79 -15.67
CA VAL A 94 -0.81 16.03 -15.04
C VAL A 94 -0.91 17.30 -14.18
N ARG A 95 -0.52 17.22 -12.91
CA ARG A 95 -0.62 18.37 -11.98
C ARG A 95 0.36 19.49 -12.32
N ALA A 96 1.53 19.16 -12.86
CA ALA A 96 2.57 20.12 -13.20
C ALA A 96 2.20 20.98 -14.43
N SER A 97 1.65 20.37 -15.49
CA SER A 97 1.34 21.03 -16.76
C SER A 97 -0.14 21.31 -16.99
N GLY A 98 -1.04 20.62 -16.28
CA GLY A 98 -2.48 20.63 -16.58
C GLY A 98 -2.86 19.83 -17.83
N GLU A 99 -1.91 19.12 -18.45
CA GLU A 99 -2.14 18.36 -19.67
C GLU A 99 -2.93 17.07 -19.41
N GLN A 100 -3.86 16.74 -20.31
CA GLN A 100 -4.60 15.48 -20.26
C GLN A 100 -3.81 14.36 -20.93
N VAL A 101 -3.54 13.31 -20.17
CA VAL A 101 -2.73 12.16 -20.57
C VAL A 101 -3.50 10.87 -20.36
N THR A 102 -3.22 9.87 -21.19
CA THR A 102 -3.79 8.52 -21.02
C THR A 102 -2.69 7.60 -20.54
N VAL A 103 -2.85 7.03 -19.36
CA VAL A 103 -1.87 6.18 -18.69
C VAL A 103 -2.52 4.86 -18.31
N SER A 104 -1.75 3.77 -18.36
CA SER A 104 -2.27 2.46 -17.97
C SER A 104 -2.43 2.40 -16.46
N ARG A 105 -3.48 1.74 -15.97
CA ARG A 105 -3.67 1.55 -14.53
C ARG A 105 -2.46 0.87 -13.85
N SER A 106 -1.77 -0.04 -14.55
CA SER A 106 -0.56 -0.71 -14.05
C SER A 106 0.62 0.25 -13.85
N GLU A 107 0.62 1.37 -14.56
CA GLU A 107 1.63 2.43 -14.46
C GLU A 107 1.25 3.48 -13.41
N LEU A 108 0.17 3.27 -12.66
CA LEU A 108 -0.27 4.20 -11.62
C LEU A 108 -0.06 3.59 -10.24
N ARG A 109 0.48 4.40 -9.34
CA ARG A 109 0.58 4.07 -7.91
C ARG A 109 -0.21 5.05 -7.07
N PRO A 110 -0.90 4.56 -6.02
CA PRO A 110 -1.53 5.45 -5.05
C PRO A 110 -0.44 6.24 -4.33
N MET A 111 -0.66 7.54 -4.12
CA MET A 111 0.19 8.28 -3.20
C MET A 111 -0.18 7.91 -1.77
N ALA A 112 0.83 7.65 -0.94
CA ALA A 112 0.66 7.50 0.51
C ALA A 112 -0.07 8.74 1.04
N GLY A 113 -1.26 8.54 1.62
CA GLY A 113 -2.13 9.63 2.10
C GLY A 113 -3.29 10.03 1.17
N ALA A 114 -3.31 9.62 -0.11
CA ALA A 114 -4.43 9.94 -1.02
C ALA A 114 -5.72 9.14 -0.70
N ALA A 115 -5.61 8.06 0.08
CA ALA A 115 -6.77 7.35 0.62
C ALA A 115 -7.57 8.18 1.66
N ALA A 116 -6.99 9.26 2.19
CA ALA A 116 -7.58 10.06 3.27
C ALA A 116 -8.23 11.38 2.85
N ALA A 117 -8.14 11.78 1.57
CA ALA A 117 -8.71 13.05 1.10
C ALA A 117 -9.94 12.81 0.21
N ALA A 118 -11.00 12.30 0.82
CA ALA A 118 -12.33 12.29 0.21
C ALA A 118 -13.40 12.51 1.28
N GLU A 119 -13.25 13.54 2.11
CA GLU A 119 -14.34 14.22 2.80
C GLU A 119 -13.95 15.68 3.01
N GLU A 120 -14.51 16.58 2.19
CA GLU A 120 -15.29 17.75 2.62
C GLU A 120 -16.10 18.28 1.42
#